data_AF-A0A2M6GGN1-F1
#
_entry.id   AF-A0A2M6GGN1-F1
#
_cell.length_a   1.000
_cell.length_b   1.000
_cell.length_c   1.000
_cell.angle_alpha   90.00
_cell.angle_beta   90.00
_cell.angle_gamma   90.00
#
_symmetry.space_group_name_H-M   'P 1'
#
loop_
_entity.id
_entity.type
_entity.pdbx_description
1 polymer ?
#
loop_
_entity_poly.entity_id
_entity_poly.type
_entity_poly.pdbx_seq_one_letter_code
_entity_poly.pdbx_strand_id
1 'polypeptide(L)'
;MNNRNIRNITLSITALLVLAVIACSKKIVATQNQNIPVENGVSKTLADYRKAVISQLGYTLHFTIPDGKAAPIRGQETIKFNLKSKNAPLQIDFKEKTDHLQSVTVNGKSIAIDH
;
A
#
# COMPACT_ATOMS: atom_id res chain seq x y z
N MET A 1 53.29 13.12 25.48
CA MET A 1 51.92 13.55 25.10
C MET A 1 51.15 13.88 26.37
N ASN A 2 50.65 15.10 26.54
CA ASN A 2 50.08 15.58 27.82
C ASN A 2 48.67 14.98 28.07
N ASN A 3 48.35 14.57 29.31
CA ASN A 3 47.08 13.96 29.71
C ASN A 3 45.84 14.82 29.37
N ARG A 4 45.98 16.15 29.28
CA ARG A 4 44.90 17.02 28.81
C ARG A 4 44.56 16.80 27.33
N ASN A 5 45.57 16.51 26.50
CA ASN A 5 45.38 16.30 25.07
C ASN A 5 44.67 14.96 24.80
N ILE A 6 45.01 13.93 25.58
CA ILE A 6 44.36 12.62 25.52
C ILE A 6 42.87 12.72 25.90
N ARG A 7 42.54 13.42 26.99
CA ARG A 7 41.14 13.63 27.41
C ARG A 7 40.31 14.38 26.36
N ASN A 8 40.87 15.42 25.74
CA ASN A 8 40.18 16.21 24.72
C ASN A 8 39.94 15.41 23.43
N ILE A 9 40.87 14.53 23.07
CA ILE A 9 40.72 13.59 21.95
C ILE A 9 39.64 12.56 22.28
N THR A 10 39.65 11.97 23.48
CA THR A 10 38.62 11.01 23.91
C THR A 10 37.22 11.64 23.92
N LEU A 11 37.08 12.86 24.45
CA LEU A 11 35.82 13.62 24.46
C LEU A 11 35.31 13.89 23.03
N SER A 12 36.19 14.31 22.13
CA SER A 12 35.85 14.56 20.72
C SER A 12 35.42 13.30 19.98
N ILE A 13 36.10 12.16 20.21
CA ILE A 13 35.75 10.88 19.59
C ILE A 13 34.39 10.38 20.09
N THR A 14 34.11 10.50 21.39
CA THR A 14 32.79 10.13 21.94
C THR A 14 31.68 11.02 21.42
N ALA A 15 31.93 12.33 21.27
CA ALA A 15 30.95 13.26 20.69
C ALA A 15 30.65 12.95 19.22
N LEU A 16 31.68 12.61 18.44
CA LEU A 16 31.53 12.25 17.02
C LEU A 16 30.80 10.91 16.84
N LEU A 17 31.04 9.94 17.73
CA LEU A 17 30.36 8.64 17.71
C LEU A 17 28.86 8.79 18.00
N VAL A 18 28.49 9.62 18.98
CA VAL A 18 27.08 9.90 19.33
C VAL A 18 26.35 10.62 18.18
N LEU A 19 27.02 11.55 17.48
CA LEU A 19 26.45 12.24 16.32
C LEU A 19 26.17 11.28 15.15
N ALA A 20 27.03 10.27 14.95
CA ALA A 20 26.87 9.27 13.89
C ALA A 20 25.65 8.35 14.13
N VAL A 21 25.32 8.02 15.40
CA VAL A 21 24.16 7.16 15.71
C VAL A 21 22.83 7.89 15.47
N ILE A 22 22.79 9.21 15.70
CA ILE A 22 21.59 10.03 15.49
C ILE A 22 21.32 10.23 13.99
N ALA A 23 22.37 10.37 13.17
CA ALA A 23 22.25 10.57 11.72
C ALA A 23 21.68 9.34 10.95
N CYS A 24 21.72 8.14 11.54
CA CYS A 24 21.22 6.91 10.91
C CYS A 24 19.73 6.63 11.18
N SER A 25 19.04 7.46 11.96
CA SER A 25 17.59 7.31 12.18
C SER A 25 16.79 8.00 11.09
N LYS A 26 16.79 7.47 9.86
CA LYS A 26 15.76 7.82 8.87
C LYS A 26 14.41 7.30 9.37
N LYS A 27 13.74 8.06 10.24
CA LYS A 27 12.30 7.88 10.44
C LYS A 27 11.59 8.39 9.20
N ILE A 28 11.45 7.53 8.20
CA ILE A 28 10.51 7.75 7.10
C ILE A 28 9.11 7.54 7.69
N VAL A 29 8.63 8.55 8.43
CA VAL A 29 7.20 8.68 8.71
C VAL A 29 6.63 9.44 7.52
N ALA A 30 6.38 8.73 6.43
CA ALA A 30 5.58 9.23 5.34
C ALA A 30 4.09 9.17 5.76
N THR A 31 3.71 10.01 6.72
CA THR A 31 2.30 10.34 6.94
C THR A 31 1.98 11.54 6.07
N GLN A 32 1.93 11.29 4.77
CA GLN A 32 1.26 12.18 3.85
C GLN A 32 0.01 11.42 3.42
N ASN A 33 -1.17 12.05 3.51
CA ASN A 33 -2.34 11.58 2.78
C ASN A 33 -1.97 11.65 1.30
N GLN A 34 -1.43 10.56 0.75
CA GLN A 34 -1.03 10.49 -0.64
C GLN A 34 -2.31 10.29 -1.45
N ASN A 35 -2.91 11.39 -1.88
CA ASN A 35 -3.95 11.35 -2.89
C ASN A 35 -3.30 10.99 -4.24
N ILE A 36 -3.08 9.70 -4.47
CA ILE A 36 -2.55 9.21 -5.74
C ILE A 36 -3.65 9.41 -6.78
N PRO A 37 -3.41 10.16 -7.86
CA PRO A 37 -4.43 10.37 -8.89
C PRO A 37 -4.73 9.06 -9.64
N VAL A 38 -5.96 8.92 -10.13
CA VAL A 38 -6.29 7.90 -11.12
C VAL A 38 -5.75 8.38 -12.47
N GLU A 39 -4.91 7.56 -13.10
CA GLU A 39 -4.28 7.88 -14.39
C GLU A 39 -4.50 6.76 -15.40
N ASN A 40 -4.49 7.10 -16.69
CA ASN A 40 -4.61 6.12 -17.75
C ASN A 40 -3.33 5.28 -17.87
N GLY A 41 -3.51 3.97 -18.08
CA GLY A 41 -2.40 3.03 -18.26
C GLY A 41 -1.86 2.48 -16.94
N VAL A 42 -0.64 1.93 -16.98
CA VAL A 42 -0.04 1.25 -15.81
C VAL A 42 0.75 2.24 -14.98
N SER A 43 0.16 2.67 -13.86
CA SER A 43 0.79 3.61 -12.93
C SER A 43 1.93 2.98 -12.14
N LYS A 44 3.17 3.44 -12.37
CA LYS A 44 4.33 3.06 -11.54
C LYS A 44 4.17 3.56 -10.10
N THR A 45 3.71 4.81 -9.93
CA THR A 45 3.51 5.42 -8.61
C THR A 45 2.52 4.63 -7.77
N LEU A 46 1.39 4.22 -8.34
CA LEU A 46 0.40 3.39 -7.66
C LEU A 46 0.95 2.00 -7.33
N ALA A 47 1.72 1.39 -8.24
CA ALA A 47 2.34 0.08 -8.01
C ALA A 47 3.35 0.12 -6.85
N ASP A 48 4.22 1.14 -6.81
CA ASP A 48 5.20 1.34 -5.73
C ASP A 48 4.50 1.58 -4.39
N TYR A 49 3.44 2.39 -4.37
CA TYR A 49 2.63 2.60 -3.17
C TYR A 49 1.98 1.30 -2.67
N ARG A 50 1.28 0.57 -3.54
CA ARG A 50 0.63 -0.70 -3.19
C ARG A 50 1.63 -1.70 -2.62
N LYS A 51 2.83 -1.81 -3.20
CA LYS A 51 3.92 -2.66 -2.69
C LYS A 51 4.33 -2.29 -1.26
N ALA A 52 4.30 -1.01 -0.91
CA ALA A 52 4.64 -0.55 0.43
C ALA A 52 3.55 -0.87 1.47
N VAL A 53 2.26 -0.74 1.10
CA VAL A 53 1.13 -0.77 2.06
C VAL A 53 0.30 -2.06 2.05
N ILE A 54 0.34 -2.87 0.98
CA ILE A 54 -0.42 -4.12 0.85
C ILE A 54 0.53 -5.30 1.01
N SER A 55 0.08 -6.35 1.69
CA SER A 55 0.82 -7.62 1.82
C SER A 55 -0.16 -8.80 1.94
N GLN A 56 0.34 -10.03 1.77
CA GLN A 56 -0.49 -11.26 1.79
C GLN A 56 -1.70 -11.18 0.84
N LEU A 57 -1.48 -10.62 -0.36
CA LEU A 57 -2.50 -10.49 -1.39
C LEU A 57 -2.89 -11.86 -1.93
N GLY A 58 -4.20 -12.14 -1.93
CA GLY A 58 -4.79 -13.36 -2.47
C GLY A 58 -6.13 -13.08 -3.14
N TYR A 59 -6.41 -13.82 -4.20
CA TYR A 59 -7.61 -13.70 -5.01
C TYR A 59 -8.36 -15.02 -5.04
N THR A 60 -9.69 -14.95 -5.02
CA THR A 60 -10.56 -16.08 -5.30
C THR A 60 -11.58 -15.64 -6.34
N LEU A 61 -11.58 -16.32 -7.48
CA LEU A 61 -12.46 -16.03 -8.61
C LEU A 61 -13.43 -17.19 -8.78
N HIS A 62 -14.73 -16.91 -8.67
CA HIS A 62 -15.78 -17.87 -8.93
C HIS A 62 -16.57 -17.45 -10.17
N PHE A 63 -16.80 -18.38 -11.08
CA PHE A 63 -17.58 -18.16 -12.28
C PHE A 63 -18.69 -19.20 -12.38
N THR A 64 -19.91 -18.75 -12.65
CA THR A 64 -21.03 -19.62 -13.01
C THR A 64 -21.14 -19.64 -14.52
N ILE A 65 -20.76 -20.76 -15.13
CA ILE A 65 -20.83 -20.95 -16.58
C ILE A 65 -22.19 -21.56 -16.93
N PRO A 66 -23.05 -20.86 -17.69
CA PRO A 66 -24.33 -21.42 -18.12
C PRO A 66 -24.16 -22.39 -19.29
N ASP A 67 -25.10 -23.33 -19.43
CA ASP A 67 -25.10 -24.28 -20.56
C ASP A 67 -25.33 -23.60 -21.92
N GLY A 68 -26.06 -22.48 -21.92
CA GLY A 68 -26.39 -21.71 -23.12
C GLY A 68 -25.40 -20.57 -23.39
N LYS A 69 -24.84 -20.51 -24.60
CA LYS A 69 -23.89 -19.46 -25.03
C LYS A 69 -24.44 -18.03 -24.98
N ALA A 70 -25.77 -17.87 -25.00
CA ALA A 70 -26.42 -16.57 -24.96
C ALA A 70 -26.64 -16.03 -23.54
N ALA A 71 -26.47 -16.87 -22.51
CA ALA A 71 -26.65 -16.45 -21.12
C ALA A 71 -25.35 -15.83 -20.57
N PRO A 72 -25.45 -14.82 -19.69
CA PRO A 72 -24.27 -14.16 -19.12
C PRO A 72 -23.53 -15.08 -18.14
N ILE A 73 -22.20 -15.00 -18.14
CA ILE A 73 -21.36 -15.61 -17.11
C ILE A 73 -21.41 -14.71 -15.87
N ARG A 74 -21.88 -15.26 -14.75
CA ARG A 74 -21.80 -14.55 -13.47
C ARG A 74 -20.43 -14.76 -12.85
N GLY A 75 -19.81 -13.67 -12.40
CA GLY A 75 -18.51 -13.68 -11.73
C GLY A 75 -18.60 -13.14 -10.31
N GLN A 76 -17.77 -13.68 -9.43
CA GLN A 76 -17.48 -13.12 -8.11
C GLN A 76 -15.97 -13.12 -7.88
N GLU A 77 -15.43 -11.97 -7.50
CA GLU A 77 -14.04 -11.81 -7.07
C GLU A 77 -14.01 -11.51 -5.56
N THR A 78 -13.22 -12.28 -4.83
CA THR A 78 -12.87 -11.98 -3.43
C THR A 78 -11.38 -11.65 -3.36
N ILE A 79 -11.06 -10.42 -2.95
CA ILE A 79 -9.69 -9.95 -2.73
C ILE A 79 -9.40 -9.95 -1.23
N LYS A 80 -8.39 -10.70 -0.79
CA LYS A 80 -7.92 -10.74 0.61
C LYS A 80 -6.49 -10.22 0.68
N PHE A 81 -6.22 -9.35 1.65
CA PHE A 81 -4.88 -8.80 1.88
C PHE A 81 -4.80 -8.17 3.27
N ASN A 82 -3.58 -7.95 3.72
CA ASN A 82 -3.26 -7.11 4.86
C ASN A 82 -2.96 -5.68 4.40
N LEU A 83 -3.62 -4.70 5.01
CA LEU A 83 -3.43 -3.28 4.75
C LEU A 83 -2.70 -2.62 5.92
N LYS A 84 -1.49 -2.13 5.68
CA LYS A 84 -0.64 -1.51 6.72
C LYS A 84 -1.07 -0.09 7.09
N SER A 85 -1.72 0.63 6.17
CA SER A 85 -2.10 2.04 6.34
C SER A 85 -3.41 2.34 5.61
N LYS A 86 -4.25 3.18 6.22
CA LYS A 86 -5.54 3.64 5.67
C LYS A 86 -5.50 5.13 5.28
N ASN A 87 -4.30 5.69 5.08
CA ASN A 87 -4.08 7.11 4.81
C ASN A 87 -4.41 7.54 3.37
N ALA A 88 -4.83 6.61 2.51
CA ALA A 88 -5.30 6.91 1.17
C ALA A 88 -6.43 5.94 0.79
N PRO A 89 -7.35 6.35 -0.11
CA PRO A 89 -8.30 5.43 -0.71
C PRO A 89 -7.59 4.24 -1.35
N LEU A 90 -8.15 3.05 -1.18
CA LEU A 90 -7.69 1.87 -1.91
C LEU A 90 -8.27 1.90 -3.31
N GLN A 91 -7.44 2.17 -4.31
CA GLN A 91 -7.84 2.05 -5.71
C GLN A 91 -7.81 0.57 -6.10
N ILE A 92 -8.89 0.09 -6.72
CA ILE A 92 -8.98 -1.21 -7.41
C ILE A 92 -9.24 -0.87 -8.87
N ASP A 93 -8.32 -1.26 -9.75
CA ASP A 93 -8.46 -0.99 -11.18
C ASP A 93 -9.39 -2.05 -11.78
N PHE A 94 -10.60 -1.64 -12.16
CA PHE A 94 -11.61 -2.51 -12.76
C PHE A 94 -12.27 -1.78 -13.91
N LYS A 95 -11.95 -2.18 -15.14
CA LYS A 95 -12.46 -1.56 -16.37
C LYS A 95 -13.74 -2.25 -16.84
N GLU A 96 -14.82 -2.03 -16.10
CA GLU A 96 -16.14 -2.57 -16.41
C GLU A 96 -17.17 -1.45 -16.38
N LYS A 97 -18.37 -1.67 -16.92
CA LYS A 97 -19.47 -0.71 -16.80
C LYS A 97 -20.18 -0.87 -15.44
N THR A 98 -20.65 0.24 -14.90
CA THR A 98 -21.35 0.27 -13.60
C THR A 98 -22.59 -0.64 -13.58
N ASP A 99 -23.29 -0.80 -14.72
CA ASP A 99 -24.47 -1.68 -14.85
C ASP A 99 -24.14 -3.18 -14.81
N HIS A 100 -22.87 -3.56 -14.92
CA HIS A 100 -22.40 -4.94 -14.75
C HIS A 100 -21.93 -5.23 -13.31
N LEU A 101 -21.76 -4.19 -12.48
CA LEU A 101 -21.46 -4.35 -11.05
C LEU A 101 -22.75 -4.64 -10.27
N GLN A 102 -22.87 -5.86 -9.74
CA GLN A 102 -24.09 -6.29 -9.04
C GLN A 102 -24.09 -5.93 -7.55
N SER A 103 -22.94 -6.05 -6.88
CA SER A 103 -22.79 -5.70 -5.46
C SER A 103 -21.33 -5.53 -5.09
N VAL A 104 -21.07 -4.73 -4.05
CA VAL A 104 -19.75 -4.61 -3.43
C VAL A 104 -19.90 -4.84 -1.93
N THR A 105 -19.02 -5.66 -1.36
CA THR A 105 -18.96 -5.93 0.07
C THR A 105 -17.53 -5.74 0.56
N VAL A 106 -17.36 -4.92 1.60
CA VAL A 106 -16.06 -4.64 2.22
C VAL A 106 -16.10 -5.13 3.65
N ASN A 107 -15.24 -6.09 4.01
CA ASN A 107 -15.17 -6.66 5.36
C ASN A 107 -16.53 -7.13 5.91
N GLY A 108 -17.35 -7.77 5.07
CA GLY A 108 -18.68 -8.28 5.42
C GLY A 108 -19.81 -7.25 5.39
N LYS A 109 -19.53 -5.96 5.09
CA LYS A 109 -20.54 -4.92 4.96
C LYS A 109 -20.79 -4.58 3.49
N SER A 110 -22.04 -4.71 3.04
CA SER A 110 -22.44 -4.25 1.72
C SER A 110 -22.39 -2.72 1.63
N ILE A 111 -21.91 -2.20 0.50
CA ILE A 111 -21.82 -0.76 0.21
C ILE A 111 -22.49 -0.44 -1.13
N ALA A 112 -22.90 0.81 -1.31
CA ALA A 112 -23.37 1.30 -2.60
C ALA A 112 -22.22 1.31 -3.62
N ILE A 113 -22.56 1.06 -4.88
CA ILE A 113 -21.62 1.17 -6.00
C ILE A 113 -21.56 2.63 -6.43
N ASP A 114 -20.34 3.16 -6.43
CA ASP A 114 -19.97 4.48 -6.95
C ASP A 114 -18.75 4.25 -7.86
N HIS A 115 -19.00 4.10 -9.16
CA HIS A 115 -18.04 3.66 -10.18
C HIS A 115 -18.06 4.61 -11.37
#